data_AF-A0A6M0BPQ0-F1
#
_entry.id   AF-A0A6M0BPQ0-F1
#
_cell.length_a   1.000
_cell.length_b   1.000
_cell.length_c   1.000
_cell.angle_alpha   90.00
_cell.angle_beta   90.00
_cell.angle_gamma   90.00
#
_symmetry.space_group_name_H-M   'P 1'
#
loop_
_entity.id
_entity.type
_entity.pdbx_description
1 polymer ?
#
loop_
_entity_poly.entity_id
_entity_poly.type
_entity_poly.pdbx_seq_one_letter_code
_entity_poly.pdbx_strand_id
1 'polypeptide(L)'
;MIVETRQKRIGIFDSGIGGITVLRELYRQLPSESILYFGDTARLPYGTRTSKEIVQFVDEIIEWLIKSGVKMVLMACNTSSALALEKIKSKFDIPILGLIVPGANSAVELGTRIGVIATPATAASNAYRTAILEANASAKVWQV
;
A
#
# COMPACT_ATOMS: atom_id res chain seq x y z
N MET A 1 17.04 23.01 1.11
CA MET A 1 15.93 22.12 1.53
C MET A 1 15.23 21.38 0.36
N ILE A 2 14.68 22.04 -0.67
CA ILE A 2 13.94 21.35 -1.77
C ILE A 2 14.83 20.43 -2.64
N VAL A 3 16.11 20.80 -2.84
CA VAL A 3 17.04 19.99 -3.64
C VAL A 3 17.43 18.69 -2.94
N GLU A 4 17.51 18.71 -1.61
CA GLU A 4 17.96 17.59 -0.77
C GLU A 4 16.88 16.50 -0.67
N THR A 5 15.60 16.89 -0.69
CA THR A 5 14.48 15.94 -0.73
C THR A 5 14.32 15.29 -2.11
N ARG A 6 14.68 15.97 -3.22
CA ARG A 6 14.63 15.37 -4.56
C ARG A 6 15.57 14.18 -4.72
N GLN A 7 16.74 14.20 -4.07
CA GLN A 7 17.74 13.13 -4.18
C GLN A 7 17.44 11.90 -3.30
N LYS A 8 16.54 12.02 -2.32
CA LYS A 8 16.17 10.91 -1.45
C LYS A 8 15.32 9.87 -2.19
N ARG A 9 15.49 8.61 -1.82
CA ARG A 9 14.81 7.46 -2.45
C ARG A 9 13.33 7.41 -2.08
N ILE A 10 12.51 6.80 -2.92
CA ILE A 10 11.17 6.34 -2.54
C ILE A 10 11.31 4.95 -1.92
N GLY A 11 10.81 4.77 -0.71
CA GLY A 11 10.71 3.47 -0.07
C GLY A 11 9.51 2.70 -0.61
N ILE A 12 9.69 1.44 -0.97
CA ILE A 12 8.60 0.53 -1.29
C ILE A 12 8.68 -0.66 -0.35
N PHE A 13 7.54 -1.03 0.21
CA PHE A 13 7.41 -2.21 1.05
C PHE A 13 6.35 -3.18 0.52
N ASP A 14 6.69 -4.46 0.45
CA ASP A 14 5.74 -5.56 0.26
C ASP A 14 6.03 -6.71 1.24
N SER A 15 5.03 -7.55 1.48
CA SER A 15 5.15 -8.78 2.28
C SER A 15 6.11 -9.82 1.67
N GLY A 16 6.51 -9.66 0.41
CA GLY A 16 7.46 -10.52 -0.27
C GLY A 16 7.91 -9.93 -1.60
N ILE A 17 7.69 -10.68 -2.69
CA ILE A 17 8.13 -10.30 -4.05
C ILE A 17 6.99 -9.82 -4.97
N GLY A 18 5.73 -9.89 -4.51
CA GLY A 18 4.56 -9.52 -5.32
C GLY A 18 4.55 -8.02 -5.68
N GLY A 19 5.10 -7.20 -4.78
CA GLY A 19 5.27 -5.76 -4.96
C GLY A 19 6.17 -5.36 -6.12
N ILE A 20 6.91 -6.30 -6.73
CA ILE A 20 7.70 -6.02 -7.95
C ILE A 20 6.81 -5.58 -9.12
N THR A 21 5.53 -5.98 -9.14
CA THR A 21 4.56 -5.48 -10.13
C THR A 21 4.33 -3.98 -10.01
N VAL A 22 4.23 -3.47 -8.78
CA VAL A 22 4.13 -2.03 -8.48
C VAL A 22 5.44 -1.32 -8.79
N LEU A 23 6.58 -1.92 -8.42
CA LEU A 23 7.90 -1.38 -8.73
C LEU A 23 8.11 -1.20 -10.24
N ARG A 24 7.70 -2.17 -11.05
CA ARG A 24 7.78 -2.11 -12.52
C ARG A 24 7.01 -0.90 -13.05
N GLU A 25 5.82 -0.66 -12.53
CA GLU A 25 4.98 0.46 -12.96
C GLU A 25 5.53 1.81 -12.52
N LEU A 26 6.13 1.88 -11.33
CA LEU A 26 6.83 3.08 -10.88
C LEU A 26 8.03 3.41 -11.75
N TYR A 27 8.86 2.44 -12.13
CA TYR A 27 9.96 2.72 -13.07
C TYR A 27 9.45 3.19 -14.43
N ARG A 28 8.29 2.70 -14.88
CA ARG A 28 7.68 3.13 -16.14
C ARG A 28 7.20 4.59 -16.08
N GLN A 29 6.59 5.01 -14.97
CA GLN A 29 6.00 6.35 -14.82
C GLN A 29 6.97 7.39 -14.25
N LEU A 30 7.94 6.95 -13.44
CA LEU A 30 8.89 7.79 -12.70
C LEU A 30 10.33 7.28 -12.94
N PRO A 31 10.83 7.30 -14.20
CA PRO A 31 12.10 6.67 -14.56
C PRO A 31 13.33 7.29 -13.88
N SER A 32 13.22 8.53 -13.39
CA SER A 32 14.30 9.26 -12.73
C SER A 32 14.33 9.08 -11.21
N GLU A 33 13.35 8.39 -10.63
CA GLU A 33 13.27 8.18 -9.19
C GLU A 33 14.16 7.02 -8.73
N SER A 34 14.88 7.22 -7.62
CA SER A 34 15.64 6.15 -6.98
C SER A 34 14.75 5.42 -5.99
N ILE A 35 14.74 4.09 -6.04
CA ILE A 35 13.83 3.27 -5.23
C ILE A 35 14.62 2.39 -4.24
N LEU A 36 14.14 2.31 -3.00
CA LEU A 36 14.57 1.33 -2.01
C LEU A 36 13.42 0.34 -1.76
N TYR A 37 13.57 -0.90 -2.21
CA TYR A 37 12.56 -1.94 -2.04
C TYR A 37 12.86 -2.81 -0.81
N PHE A 38 11.87 -3.00 0.05
CA PHE A 38 11.91 -3.93 1.17
C PHE A 38 10.86 -5.02 0.97
N GLY A 39 11.31 -6.27 0.85
CA GLY A 39 10.44 -7.45 0.80
C GLY A 39 10.53 -8.23 2.10
N ASP A 40 9.43 -8.33 2.83
CA ASP A 40 9.38 -9.00 4.15
C ASP A 40 9.23 -10.52 4.06
N THR A 41 10.11 -11.16 3.30
CA THR A 41 9.96 -12.59 2.97
C THR A 41 10.09 -13.51 4.18
N ALA A 42 10.69 -13.04 5.28
CA ALA A 42 10.83 -13.81 6.51
C ALA A 42 9.51 -14.05 7.26
N ARG A 43 8.47 -13.22 7.03
CA ARG A 43 7.20 -13.25 7.78
C ARG A 43 5.98 -13.58 6.91
N LEU A 44 6.19 -13.93 5.64
CA LEU A 44 5.13 -14.33 4.71
C LEU A 44 4.40 -15.63 5.17
N PRO A 45 3.13 -15.84 4.79
CA PRO A 45 2.23 -14.90 4.12
C PRO A 45 1.53 -13.97 5.11
N TYR A 46 1.32 -12.72 4.70
CA TYR A 46 0.58 -11.74 5.51
C TYR A 46 -0.94 -12.02 5.57
N GLY A 47 -1.48 -12.67 4.55
CA GLY A 47 -2.92 -12.93 4.41
C GLY A 47 -3.55 -13.80 5.51
N THR A 48 -2.74 -14.47 6.33
CA THR A 48 -3.19 -15.34 7.44
C THR A 48 -2.80 -14.79 8.82
N ARG A 49 -2.19 -13.60 8.89
CA ARG A 49 -1.76 -12.98 10.15
C ARG A 49 -2.86 -12.11 10.74
N THR A 50 -2.78 -11.85 12.03
CA THR A 50 -3.72 -10.93 12.71
C THR A 50 -3.43 -9.48 12.32
N SER A 51 -4.45 -8.61 12.40
CA SER A 51 -4.24 -7.17 12.16
C SER A 51 -3.21 -6.55 13.10
N LYS A 52 -3.09 -7.05 14.34
CA LYS A 52 -2.09 -6.57 15.32
C LYS A 52 -0.66 -6.88 14.86
N GLU A 53 -0.40 -8.13 14.45
CA GLU A 53 0.90 -8.52 13.90
C GLU A 53 1.25 -7.70 12.66
N ILE A 54 0.30 -7.54 11.74
CA ILE A 54 0.52 -6.78 10.50
C ILE A 54 0.86 -5.31 10.80
N VAL A 55 0.16 -4.68 11.73
CA VAL A 55 0.48 -3.30 12.14
C VAL A 55 1.88 -3.22 12.72
N GLN A 56 2.27 -4.16 13.58
CA GLN A 56 3.61 -4.20 14.15
C GLN A 56 4.69 -4.36 13.06
N PHE A 57 4.53 -5.30 12.13
CA PHE A 57 5.51 -5.51 11.07
C PHE A 57 5.66 -4.27 10.18
N VAL A 58 4.55 -3.62 9.84
CA VAL A 58 4.55 -2.39 9.05
C VAL A 58 5.26 -1.25 9.79
N ASP A 59 5.03 -1.10 11.09
CA ASP A 59 5.70 -0.10 11.94
C ASP A 59 7.24 -0.26 11.88
N GLU A 60 7.72 -1.48 12.13
CA GLU A 60 9.15 -1.83 12.12
C GLU A 60 9.81 -1.56 10.75
N ILE A 61 9.10 -1.89 9.66
CA ILE A 61 9.62 -1.73 8.31
C ILE A 61 9.66 -0.25 7.91
N ILE A 62 8.63 0.53 8.25
CA ILE A 62 8.60 1.96 7.94
C ILE A 62 9.67 2.71 8.72
N GLU A 63 9.86 2.39 10.00
CA GLU A 63 10.98 2.93 10.77
C GLU A 63 12.33 2.64 10.10
N TRP A 64 12.54 1.41 9.64
CA TRP A 64 13.78 1.03 8.96
C TRP A 64 13.96 1.78 7.63
N LEU A 65 12.91 1.93 6.83
CA LEU A 65 12.94 2.68 5.58
C LEU A 65 13.27 4.16 5.83
N ILE A 66 12.66 4.78 6.84
CA ILE A 66 12.94 6.17 7.24
C ILE A 66 14.39 6.33 7.66
N LYS A 67 14.90 5.43 8.53
CA LYS A 67 16.32 5.40 8.93
C LYS A 67 17.27 5.21 7.74
N SER A 68 16.80 4.57 6.67
CA SER A 68 17.53 4.38 5.40
C SER A 68 17.46 5.58 4.44
N GLY A 69 16.82 6.69 4.85
CA GLY A 69 16.86 7.96 4.15
C GLY A 69 15.84 8.12 3.01
N VAL A 70 14.68 7.46 3.08
CA VAL A 70 13.61 7.64 2.10
C VAL A 70 12.83 8.95 2.29
N LYS A 71 12.28 9.53 1.22
CA LYS A 71 11.43 10.73 1.28
C LYS A 71 9.95 10.45 1.44
N MET A 72 9.53 9.24 1.10
CA MET A 72 8.15 8.75 1.20
C MET A 72 8.16 7.22 1.18
N VAL A 73 7.06 6.60 1.61
CA VAL A 73 6.87 5.14 1.55
C VAL A 73 5.62 4.80 0.74
N LEU A 74 5.74 3.79 -0.12
CA LEU A 74 4.62 3.14 -0.78
C LEU A 74 4.46 1.71 -0.25
N MET A 75 3.30 1.42 0.32
CA MET A 75 2.90 0.07 0.72
C MET A 75 2.34 -0.68 -0.48
N ALA A 76 3.15 -1.53 -1.10
CA ALA A 76 2.83 -2.28 -2.32
C ALA A 76 2.09 -3.61 -2.05
N CYS A 77 1.83 -3.97 -0.80
CA CYS A 77 0.98 -5.11 -0.45
C CYS A 77 -0.45 -4.64 -0.18
N ASN A 78 -1.43 -5.21 -0.89
CA ASN A 78 -2.85 -4.94 -0.63
C ASN A 78 -3.24 -5.30 0.81
N THR A 79 -2.73 -6.41 1.35
CA THR A 79 -3.07 -6.87 2.71
C THR A 79 -2.57 -5.90 3.77
N SER A 80 -1.32 -5.43 3.68
CA SER A 80 -0.81 -4.46 4.66
C SER A 80 -1.50 -3.10 4.51
N SER A 81 -1.75 -2.65 3.27
CA SER A 81 -2.52 -1.43 3.00
C SER A 81 -3.90 -1.48 3.63
N ALA A 82 -4.58 -2.62 3.52
CA ALA A 82 -5.93 -2.83 4.03
C ALA A 82 -6.04 -2.86 5.56
N LEU A 83 -4.98 -3.29 6.26
CA LEU A 83 -5.04 -3.57 7.70
C LEU A 83 -4.27 -2.57 8.57
N ALA A 84 -3.27 -1.89 8.00
CA ALA A 84 -2.33 -1.08 8.77
C ALA A 84 -2.25 0.39 8.35
N LEU A 85 -2.48 0.75 7.08
CA LEU A 85 -2.20 2.10 6.57
C LEU A 85 -2.80 3.21 7.44
N GLU A 86 -4.11 3.16 7.71
CA GLU A 86 -4.81 4.18 8.50
C GLU A 86 -4.29 4.29 9.95
N LYS A 87 -3.79 3.18 10.51
CA LYS A 87 -3.29 3.11 11.89
C LYS A 87 -1.87 3.65 12.04
N ILE A 88 -1.09 3.65 10.96
CA ILE A 88 0.34 3.97 11.00
C ILE A 88 0.66 5.28 10.29
N LYS A 89 -0.16 5.75 9.34
CA LYS A 89 0.17 6.92 8.52
C LYS A 89 0.36 8.19 9.33
N SER A 90 -0.34 8.34 10.45
CA SER A 90 -0.23 9.50 11.34
C SER A 90 0.94 9.44 12.31
N LYS A 91 1.62 8.28 12.42
CA LYS A 91 2.79 8.13 13.31
C LYS A 91 4.07 8.71 12.72
N PHE A 92 4.11 8.93 11.41
CA PHE A 92 5.33 9.31 10.69
C PHE A 92 5.11 10.60 9.90
N ASP A 93 6.13 11.46 9.87
CA ASP A 93 6.05 12.78 9.23
C ASP A 93 6.23 12.75 7.70
N ILE A 94 6.57 11.59 7.13
CA ILE A 94 6.72 11.43 5.68
C ILE A 94 5.43 10.89 5.05
N PRO A 95 5.15 11.18 3.76
CA PRO A 95 4.00 10.61 3.08
C PRO A 95 4.08 9.08 3.03
N ILE A 96 2.99 8.42 3.42
CA ILE A 96 2.82 6.97 3.32
C ILE A 96 1.57 6.70 2.48
N LEU A 97 1.76 6.05 1.33
CA LEU A 97 0.70 5.75 0.37
C LEU A 97 0.43 4.24 0.30
N GLY A 98 -0.80 3.86 0.00
CA GLY A 98 -1.20 2.47 -0.26
C GLY A 98 -1.94 2.32 -1.59
N LEU A 99 -2.26 1.06 -1.94
CA LEU A 99 -2.81 0.72 -3.27
C LEU A 99 -4.33 0.87 -3.40
N ILE A 100 -5.06 0.83 -2.28
CA ILE A 100 -6.51 0.62 -2.29
C ILE A 100 -7.27 1.82 -2.86
N VAL A 101 -6.96 3.03 -2.39
CA VAL A 101 -7.67 4.25 -2.82
C VAL A 101 -7.45 4.52 -4.32
N PRO A 102 -6.22 4.47 -4.88
CA PRO A 102 -6.02 4.59 -6.32
C PRO A 102 -6.79 3.54 -7.13
N GLY A 103 -6.80 2.28 -6.67
CA GLY A 103 -7.55 1.20 -7.32
C GLY A 103 -9.06 1.42 -7.28
N ALA A 104 -9.59 1.88 -6.15
CA ALA A 104 -11.02 2.20 -5.98
C ALA A 104 -11.45 3.34 -6.90
N ASN A 105 -10.68 4.43 -6.94
CA ASN A 105 -10.95 5.59 -7.81
C ASN A 105 -10.96 5.18 -9.29
N SER A 106 -9.96 4.40 -9.72
CA SER A 106 -9.89 3.92 -11.10
C SER A 106 -11.07 2.99 -11.46
N ALA A 107 -11.55 2.20 -10.50
CA ALA A 107 -12.68 1.29 -10.73
C ALA A 107 -14.01 2.04 -10.94
N VAL A 108 -14.27 3.09 -10.13
CA VAL A 108 -15.54 3.84 -10.22
C VAL A 108 -15.64 4.70 -11.50
N GLU A 109 -14.51 5.06 -12.10
CA GLU A 109 -14.46 5.72 -13.41
C GLU A 109 -14.93 4.80 -14.55
N LEU A 110 -14.77 3.48 -14.39
CA LEU A 110 -15.14 2.49 -15.42
C LEU A 110 -16.57 1.95 -15.25
N GLY A 111 -17.16 2.04 -14.06
CA GLY A 111 -18.54 1.64 -13.85
C GLY A 111 -18.96 1.50 -12.39
N THR A 112 -20.22 1.12 -12.18
CA THR A 112 -20.86 1.06 -10.85
C THR A 112 -21.10 -0.37 -10.34
N ARG A 113 -20.70 -1.40 -11.10
CA ARG A 113 -20.77 -2.81 -10.69
C ARG A 113 -19.35 -3.35 -10.58
N ILE A 114 -18.81 -3.42 -9.37
CA ILE A 114 -17.38 -3.63 -9.13
C ILE A 114 -17.17 -4.94 -8.38
N GLY A 115 -16.34 -5.83 -8.96
CA GLY A 115 -15.85 -7.03 -8.31
C GLY A 115 -14.42 -6.83 -7.81
N VAL A 116 -14.11 -7.30 -6.60
CA VAL A 116 -12.78 -7.25 -5.99
C VAL A 116 -12.33 -8.67 -5.63
N ILE A 117 -11.14 -9.06 -6.08
CA ILE A 117 -10.52 -10.34 -5.69
C ILE A 117 -9.31 -10.00 -4.84
N ALA A 118 -9.24 -10.53 -3.62
CA ALA A 118 -8.16 -10.22 -2.71
C ALA A 118 -7.82 -11.41 -1.79
N THR A 119 -6.82 -11.23 -0.93
CA THR A 119 -6.56 -12.20 0.13
C THR A 119 -7.73 -12.21 1.12
N PRO A 120 -7.97 -13.32 1.86
CA PRO A 120 -9.05 -13.39 2.83
C PRO A 120 -9.03 -12.24 3.85
N ALA A 121 -7.84 -11.85 4.32
CA ALA A 121 -7.69 -10.73 5.24
C ALA A 121 -8.03 -9.35 4.62
N THR A 122 -7.71 -9.15 3.33
CA THR A 122 -8.08 -7.91 2.61
C THR A 122 -9.58 -7.86 2.33
N ALA A 123 -10.17 -8.98 1.92
CA ALA A 123 -11.61 -9.08 1.72
C ALA A 123 -12.37 -8.88 3.04
N ALA A 124 -11.92 -9.49 4.14
CA ALA A 124 -12.58 -9.36 5.45
C ALA A 124 -12.50 -7.94 6.03
N SER A 125 -11.48 -7.15 5.68
CA SER A 125 -11.32 -5.78 6.22
C SER A 125 -12.29 -4.76 5.62
N ASN A 126 -12.98 -5.11 4.52
CA ASN A 126 -13.82 -4.21 3.73
C ASN A 126 -13.11 -2.96 3.18
N ALA A 127 -11.78 -2.89 3.20
CA ALA A 127 -11.05 -1.68 2.82
C ALA A 127 -11.37 -1.20 1.38
N TYR A 128 -11.42 -2.12 0.41
CA TYR A 128 -11.85 -1.78 -0.96
C TYR A 128 -13.31 -1.35 -1.03
N ARG A 129 -14.22 -2.06 -0.34
CA ARG A 129 -15.65 -1.70 -0.30
C ARG A 129 -15.84 -0.28 0.22
N THR A 130 -15.18 0.06 1.32
CA THR A 130 -15.24 1.39 1.91
C THR A 130 -14.71 2.44 0.94
N ALA A 131 -13.50 2.26 0.40
CA ALA A 131 -12.91 3.22 -0.54
C ALA A 131 -13.74 3.41 -1.81
N ILE A 132 -14.33 2.34 -2.35
CA ILE A 132 -15.21 2.42 -3.53
C ILE A 132 -16.49 3.20 -3.21
N LEU A 133 -17.13 2.94 -2.06
CA LEU A 133 -18.37 3.63 -1.68
C LEU A 133 -18.14 5.09 -1.29
N GLU A 134 -16.97 5.42 -0.75
CA GLU A 134 -16.53 6.80 -0.53
C GLU A 134 -16.36 7.54 -1.86
N ALA A 135 -15.78 6.89 -2.87
CA ALA A 135 -15.60 7.47 -4.20
C ALA A 135 -16.93 7.55 -4.99
N ASN A 136 -17.82 6.57 -4.85
CA ASN A 136 -19.14 6.56 -5.47
C ASN A 136 -20.15 5.77 -4.63
N ALA A 137 -21.01 6.48 -3.89
CA ALA A 137 -22.02 5.89 -3.01
C ALA A 137 -23.08 5.02 -3.72
N SER A 138 -23.21 5.13 -5.05
CA SER A 138 -24.17 4.32 -5.83
C SER A 138 -23.59 2.98 -6.33
N ALA A 139 -22.30 2.74 -6.13
CA ALA A 139 -21.63 1.54 -6.60
C ALA A 139 -22.12 0.27 -5.85
N LYS A 140 -22.27 -0.82 -6.60
CA LYS A 140 -22.51 -2.17 -6.08
C LYS A 140 -21.20 -2.93 -6.07
N VAL A 141 -20.78 -3.37 -4.88
CA VAL A 141 -19.48 -4.01 -4.67
C VAL A 141 -19.65 -5.46 -4.22
N TRP A 142 -18.95 -6.37 -4.92
CA TRP A 142 -18.77 -7.77 -4.53
C TRP A 142 -17.29 -8.02 -4.28
N GLN A 143 -16.96 -8.80 -3.26
CA GLN A 143 -15.57 -9.12 -2.93
C GLN A 143 -15.42 -10.60 -2.57
N VAL A 144 -14.30 -11.19 -2.99
CA VAL A 144 -13.89 -12.56 -2.68
C VAL A 144 -12.44 -12.61 -2.23
#